data_AF-A0A4Q3TL78-F1
#
_entry.id   AF-A0A4Q3TL78-F1
#
_cell.length_a   1.000
_cell.length_b   1.000
_cell.length_c   1.000
_cell.angle_alpha   90.00
_cell.angle_beta   90.00
_cell.angle_gamma   90.00
#
_symmetry.space_group_name_H-M   'P 1'
#
loop_
_entity.id
_entity.type
_entity.pdbx_description
1 polymer ?
#
loop_
_entity_poly.entity_id
_entity_poly.type
_entity_poly.pdbx_seq_one_letter_code
_entity_poly.pdbx_strand_id
1 'polypeptide(L)' 'CFTKYVKVTFFRDQSLSPVPPGESKSQDARYLVIREDAELDDAQLIAWIQQASKLPGEKM' A
#
# COMPACT_ATOMS: atom_id res chain seq x y z
N CYS A 1 15.82 13.03 13.71
CA CYS A 1 15.93 12.94 12.24
C CYS A 1 14.72 12.16 11.74
N PHE A 2 13.88 12.73 10.87
CA PHE A 2 12.74 12.01 10.30
C PHE A 2 13.24 11.13 9.16
N THR A 3 12.74 9.90 9.07
CA THR A 3 13.01 9.06 7.91
C THR A 3 12.22 9.58 6.72
N LYS A 4 12.89 9.81 5.59
CA LYS A 4 12.31 10.44 4.40
C LYS A 4 11.51 9.43 3.56
N TYR A 5 10.40 8.97 4.10
CA TYR A 5 9.46 8.12 3.36
C TYR A 5 8.02 8.32 3.81
N VAL A 6 7.11 8.01 2.90
CA VAL A 6 5.69 7.79 3.20
C VAL A 6 5.43 6.29 3.13
N LYS A 7 4.79 5.72 4.15
CA LYS A 7 4.35 4.33 4.14
C LYS A 7 2.84 4.28 3.94
N VAL A 8 2.41 3.73 2.82
CA VAL A 8 0.99 3.48 2.53
C VAL A 8 0.68 2.04 2.90
N THR A 9 -0.26 1.84 3.82
CA THR A 9 -0.71 0.51 4.23
C THR A 9 -2.01 0.18 3.53
N PHE A 10 -2.07 -0.97 2.85
CA PHE A 10 -3.30 -1.52 2.30
C PHE A 10 -3.81 -2.64 3.22
N PHE A 11 -5.06 -2.50 3.67
CA PHE A 11 -5.77 -3.53 4.43
C PHE A 11 -6.41 -4.53 3.47
N ARG A 12 -6.48 -5.81 3.87
CA ARG A 12 -6.96 -6.91 3.01
C ARG A 12 -6.11 -7.04 1.74
N ASP A 13 -4.80 -6.99 1.94
CA ASP A 13 -3.71 -6.97 0.97
C ASP A 13 -3.82 -8.00 -0.17
N GLN A 14 -4.31 -9.20 0.12
CA GLN A 14 -4.49 -10.29 -0.85
C GLN A 14 -5.64 -10.05 -1.83
N SER A 15 -6.51 -9.06 -1.59
CA SER A 15 -7.61 -8.69 -2.49
C SER A 15 -7.16 -7.75 -3.61
N LEU A 16 -5.91 -7.28 -3.60
CA LEU A 16 -5.37 -6.36 -4.61
C LEU A 16 -4.58 -7.11 -5.69
N SER A 17 -4.70 -6.65 -6.94
CA SER A 17 -3.99 -7.20 -8.09
C SER A 17 -3.25 -6.09 -8.89
N PRO A 18 -1.92 -6.19 -9.05
CA PRO A 18 -1.02 -7.12 -8.36
C PRO A 18 -0.99 -6.86 -6.85
N VAL A 19 -0.54 -7.83 -6.07
CA VAL A 19 -0.40 -7.67 -4.61
C VAL A 19 0.75 -6.69 -4.31
N PRO A 20 0.58 -5.71 -3.39
CA PRO A 20 1.65 -4.77 -3.04
C PRO A 20 2.94 -5.50 -2.56
N PRO A 21 4.14 -4.94 -2.85
CA PRO A 21 5.40 -5.66 -2.68
C PRO A 21 5.91 -5.76 -1.23
N GLY A 22 5.40 -4.96 -0.29
CA GLY A 22 5.92 -4.94 1.09
C GLY A 22 5.23 -5.95 2.01
N GLU A 23 5.93 -7.01 2.39
CA GLU A 23 5.48 -7.96 3.42
C GLU A 23 5.40 -7.28 4.79
N SER A 24 4.24 -7.33 5.46
CA SER A 24 4.17 -6.89 6.86
C SER A 24 4.32 -8.03 7.86
N LYS A 25 4.80 -7.67 9.05
CA LYS A 25 4.89 -8.59 10.20
C LYS A 25 3.53 -8.86 10.84
N SER A 26 2.48 -8.15 10.44
CA SER A 26 1.12 -8.25 10.95
C SER A 26 0.23 -8.87 9.87
N GLN A 27 -0.62 -9.81 10.25
CA GLN A 27 -1.02 -10.92 9.39
C GLN A 27 -1.88 -10.58 8.14
N ASP A 28 -2.34 -9.34 7.94
CA ASP A 28 -3.25 -8.98 6.82
C ASP A 28 -3.00 -7.58 6.22
N ALA A 29 -1.78 -7.08 6.35
CA ALA A 29 -1.39 -5.77 5.82
C ALA A 29 -0.15 -5.88 4.95
N ARG A 30 -0.13 -5.15 3.85
CA ARG A 30 1.09 -4.88 3.06
C ARG A 30 1.29 -3.40 2.89
N TYR A 31 2.56 -3.02 2.71
CA TYR A 31 2.92 -1.63 2.59
C TYR A 31 3.63 -1.31 1.28
N LEU A 32 3.35 -0.12 0.77
CA LEU A 32 4.20 0.56 -0.20
C LEU A 32 5.02 1.60 0.55
N VAL A 33 6.34 1.50 0.47
CA VAL A 33 7.26 2.54 0.98
C VAL A 33 7.65 3.43 -0.18
N ILE A 34 7.17 4.66 -0.17
CA ILE A 34 7.52 5.70 -1.13
C ILE A 34 8.65 6.53 -0.52
N ARG A 35 9.83 6.48 -1.12
CA ARG A 35 11.00 7.28 -0.69
C ARG A 35 11.13 8.50 -1.60
N GLU A 36 11.75 9.57 -1.08
CA GLU A 36 11.97 10.82 -1.81
C GLU A 36 12.59 10.62 -3.20
N ASP A 37 13.61 9.75 -3.29
CA ASP A 37 14.38 9.52 -4.52
C ASP A 37 13.96 8.26 -5.29
N ALA A 38 12.89 7.57 -4.84
CA ALA A 38 12.44 6.35 -5.51
C ALA A 38 11.46 6.70 -6.63
N GLU A 39 11.64 6.09 -7.81
CA GLU A 39 10.63 6.13 -8.85
C GLU A 39 9.34 5.49 -8.33
N LEU A 40 8.24 6.24 -8.48
CA LEU A 40 6.90 5.81 -8.12
C LEU A 40 6.15 5.48 -9.40
N ASP A 41 5.62 4.25 -9.49
CA ASP A 41 4.65 3.91 -10.51
C ASP A 41 3.27 4.48 -10.12
N ASP A 42 2.97 5.69 -10.62
CA ASP A 42 1.72 6.39 -10.35
C ASP A 42 0.50 5.60 -10.82
N ALA A 43 0.60 4.92 -11.97
CA ALA A 43 -0.49 4.14 -12.53
C ALA A 43 -0.83 2.94 -11.61
N GLN A 44 0.20 2.28 -11.10
CA GLN A 44 0.06 1.18 -10.15
C GLN A 44 -0.51 1.67 -8.80
N LEU A 45 -0.07 2.83 -8.31
CA LEU A 45 -0.62 3.42 -7.08
C LEU A 45 -2.12 3.76 -7.23
N ILE A 46 -2.50 4.39 -8.34
CA ILE A 46 -3.90 4.70 -8.64
C ILE A 46 -4.74 3.42 -8.71
N ALA A 47 -4.23 2.38 -9.39
CA ALA A 47 -4.93 1.11 -9.50
C ALA A 47 -5.19 0.46 -8.12
N TRP A 48 -4.22 0.52 -7.20
CA TRP A 48 -4.41 0.02 -5.84
C TRP A 48 -5.42 0.84 -5.05
N ILE A 49 -5.38 2.17 -5.13
CA ILE A 49 -6.35 3.05 -4.44
C ILE A 49 -7.78 2.76 -4.94
N GLN A 50 -7.96 2.63 -6.25
CA GLN A 50 -9.26 2.32 -6.84
C GLN A 50 -9.79 0.95 -6.40
N GLN A 51 -8.93 -0.08 -6.36
CA GLN A 51 -9.32 -1.40 -5.88
C GLN A 51 -9.69 -1.38 -4.39
N ALA A 52 -8.84 -0.76 -3.55
CA ALA A 52 -9.08 -0.65 -2.12
C ALA A 52 -10.39 0.11 -1.80
N SER A 53 -10.74 1.13 -2.59
CA SER A 53 -11.99 1.89 -2.42
C SER A 53 -13.27 1.06 -2.58
N LYS A 54 -13.18 -0.10 -3.25
CA LYS A 54 -14.31 -1.02 -3.49
C LYS A 54 -14.43 -2.08 -2.38
N LEU A 55 -13.43 -2.19 -1.53
CA LEU A 55 -13.45 -3.12 -0.40
C LEU A 55 -14.20 -2.46 0.77
N PRO A 56 -14.82 -3.25 1.68
CA PRO A 56 -15.41 -2.69 2.89
C PRO A 56 -14.40 -1.84 3.68
N GLY A 57 -14.83 -0.87 4.49
CA GLY A 57 -13.91 -0.20 5.41
C GLY A 57 -13.28 -1.17 6.41
N GLU A 58 -12.10 -0.86 6.92
CA GLU A 58 -11.52 -1.53 8.10
C GLU A 58 -11.81 -0.67 9.34
N LYS A 59 -12.20 -1.31 10.45
CA LYS A 59 -12.40 -0.57 11.71
C LYS A 59 -11.05 -0.42 12.39
N MET A 60 -10.68 0.82 12.74
CA MET A 60 -9.44 1.18 13.45
C MET A 60 -9.70 1.50 14.91
#